data_AF-A0A5P1EUG6-F1
#
_entry.id   AF-A0A5P1EUG6-F1
#
_cell.length_a   1.000
_cell.length_b   1.000
_cell.length_c   1.000
_cell.angle_alpha   90.00
_cell.angle_beta   90.00
_cell.angle_gamma   90.00
#
_symmetry.space_group_name_H-M   'P 1'
#
loop_
_entity.id
_entity.type
_entity.pdbx_description
1 polymer ?
#
loop_
_entity_poly.entity_id
_entity_poly.type
_entity_poly.pdbx_seq_one_letter_code
_entity_poly.pdbx_strand_id
1 'polypeptide(L)'
;MKRRRKKRSKPQKPRKTLTSPAIVSPRIAKYYLQRHTLFSKYDAGVQLDEEGWFSVTPEPIAARHASLAADNSLVIDCFSGVGGNAIQFASRCHVIAIEIDAKRVELAVNNANIYGVEDYIDFVIGDFFQLAPRLKGDIAFLAPPWGGPSYSKVLNFTLDMLKPKHGYSIFQAAQSITPNIIMFLPRNMDLNEVEELSWLSSPPLNLKMEENQVKTRTKGITAYFGDTASALPEDS
;
A
#
# COMPACT_ATOMS: atom_id res chain seq x y z
N MET A 1 3.82 27.26 73.67
CA MET A 1 3.60 27.43 72.22
C MET A 1 4.91 27.27 71.45
N LYS A 2 5.11 26.17 70.71
CA LYS A 2 6.15 26.06 69.65
C LYS A 2 5.58 25.25 68.48
N ARG A 3 5.26 25.93 67.38
CA ARG A 3 4.69 25.36 66.15
C ARG A 3 5.75 24.53 65.39
N ARG A 4 5.48 23.24 65.16
CA ARG A 4 6.26 22.36 64.26
C ARG A 4 6.02 22.78 62.79
N ARG A 5 7.07 23.17 62.07
CA ARG A 5 7.04 23.41 60.62
C ARG A 5 6.98 22.07 59.85
N LYS A 6 5.90 21.84 59.09
CA LYS A 6 5.80 20.75 58.10
C LYS A 6 6.73 21.04 56.91
N LYS A 7 7.66 20.14 56.59
CA LYS A 7 8.45 20.16 55.35
C LYS A 7 7.52 19.82 54.17
N ARG A 8 7.38 20.73 53.20
CA ARG A 8 6.73 20.48 51.91
C ARG A 8 7.64 19.62 51.03
N SER A 9 7.15 18.46 50.58
CA SER A 9 7.80 17.62 49.57
C SER A 9 7.68 18.28 48.19
N LYS A 10 8.79 18.34 47.45
CA LYS A 10 8.80 18.83 46.06
C LYS A 10 8.10 17.81 45.15
N PRO A 11 7.34 18.25 44.12
CA PRO A 11 6.73 17.34 43.17
C PRO A 11 7.83 16.66 42.34
N GLN A 12 7.83 15.32 42.33
CA GLN A 12 8.67 14.53 41.44
C GLN A 12 8.17 14.74 40.00
N LYS A 13 9.06 15.18 39.10
CA LYS A 13 8.78 15.21 37.66
C LYS A 13 8.52 13.77 37.20
N PRO A 14 7.54 13.53 36.31
CA PRO A 14 7.29 12.21 35.77
C PRO A 14 8.56 11.74 35.05
N ARG A 15 9.03 10.57 35.44
CA ARG A 15 10.18 9.89 34.84
C ARG A 15 9.75 9.53 33.42
N LYS A 16 10.29 10.22 32.40
CA LYS A 16 10.16 9.77 31.01
C LYS A 16 10.78 8.37 30.96
N THR A 17 9.92 7.35 30.89
CA THR A 17 10.33 6.00 30.52
C THR A 17 10.80 6.09 29.07
N LEU A 18 12.10 6.23 28.86
CA LEU A 18 12.69 5.85 27.58
C LEU A 18 12.42 4.34 27.46
N THR A 19 11.37 3.99 26.73
CA THR A 19 11.22 2.64 26.18
C THR A 19 12.45 2.40 25.34
N SER A 20 13.31 1.48 25.79
CA SER A 20 14.39 0.91 24.99
C SER A 20 13.84 0.54 23.61
N PRO A 21 14.52 0.87 22.50
CA PRO A 21 14.04 0.46 21.19
C PRO A 21 13.89 -1.05 21.20
N ALA A 22 12.68 -1.52 20.87
CA ALA A 22 12.43 -2.94 20.64
C ALA A 22 13.56 -3.49 19.76
N ILE A 23 14.09 -4.66 20.09
CA ILE A 23 15.15 -5.29 19.29
C ILE A 23 14.54 -5.57 17.92
N VAL A 24 14.82 -4.68 16.96
CA VAL A 24 14.34 -4.78 15.59
C VAL A 24 15.08 -5.95 14.93
N SER A 25 14.35 -6.95 14.45
CA SER A 25 14.95 -8.09 13.77
C SER A 25 15.83 -7.62 12.60
N PRO A 26 17.02 -8.23 12.37
CA PRO A 26 17.89 -7.87 11.25
C PRO A 26 17.19 -7.89 9.89
N ARG A 27 16.15 -8.73 9.74
CA ARG A 27 15.34 -8.83 8.51
C ARG A 27 14.58 -7.54 8.19
N ILE A 28 14.10 -6.83 9.22
CA ILE A 28 13.30 -5.61 9.07
C ILE A 28 14.09 -4.33 9.34
N ALA A 29 15.32 -4.41 9.86
CA ALA A 29 16.12 -3.28 10.29
C ALA A 29 16.23 -2.16 9.24
N LYS A 30 16.49 -2.51 7.97
CA LYS A 30 16.57 -1.53 6.87
C LYS A 30 15.25 -0.80 6.58
N TYR A 31 14.11 -1.46 6.83
CA TYR A 31 12.78 -0.90 6.63
C TYR A 31 12.38 -0.03 7.82
N TYR A 32 12.71 -0.46 9.04
CA TYR A 32 12.52 0.34 10.25
C TYR A 32 13.25 1.69 10.21
N LEU A 33 14.47 1.73 9.63
CA LEU A 33 15.18 3.00 9.39
C LEU A 33 14.44 3.95 8.44
N GLN A 34 13.54 3.41 7.60
CA GLN A 34 12.71 4.15 6.65
C GLN A 34 11.25 4.27 7.12
N ARG A 35 10.92 3.91 8.37
CA ARG A 35 9.53 3.81 8.85
C ARG A 35 8.70 5.09 8.63
N HIS A 36 9.29 6.27 8.78
CA HIS A 36 8.60 7.55 8.52
C HIS A 36 8.36 7.86 7.04
N THR A 37 9.08 7.16 6.15
CA THR A 37 8.83 7.19 4.70
C THR A 37 7.80 6.14 4.29
N LEU A 38 7.65 5.05 5.06
CA LEU A 38 6.59 4.07 4.88
C LEU A 38 5.25 4.61 5.39
N PHE A 39 5.26 5.20 6.58
CA PHE A 39 4.14 5.89 7.22
C PHE A 39 4.64 7.13 7.96
N SER A 40 4.24 8.32 7.52
CA SER A 40 4.59 9.58 8.18
C SER A 40 4.11 9.62 9.64
N LYS A 41 2.93 9.05 9.92
CA LYS A 41 2.36 8.92 11.27
C LYS A 41 2.83 7.67 12.03
N TYR A 42 3.96 7.06 11.67
CA TYR A 42 4.41 5.80 12.30
C TYR A 42 4.40 5.84 13.84
N ASP A 43 4.96 6.89 14.45
CA ASP A 43 5.06 7.05 15.90
C ASP A 43 3.71 7.27 16.60
N ALA A 44 2.63 7.50 15.84
CA ALA A 44 1.26 7.61 16.39
C ALA A 44 0.62 6.23 16.68
N GLY A 45 1.33 5.14 16.39
CA GLY A 45 0.90 3.78 16.73
C GLY A 45 0.66 2.86 15.54
N VAL A 46 1.24 3.18 14.37
CA VAL A 46 1.11 2.33 13.17
C VAL A 46 1.70 0.96 13.44
N GLN A 47 1.02 -0.08 12.98
CA GLN A 47 1.41 -1.47 13.19
C GLN A 47 1.70 -2.15 11.86
N LEU A 48 2.76 -2.97 11.83
CA LEU A 48 3.15 -3.79 10.69
C LEU A 48 3.64 -5.16 11.20
N ASP A 49 3.26 -6.22 10.49
CA ASP A 49 3.88 -7.54 10.59
C ASP A 49 5.19 -7.59 9.78
N GLU A 50 5.92 -8.72 9.84
CA GLU A 50 7.22 -8.87 9.16
C GLU A 50 7.14 -8.59 7.65
N GLU A 51 6.04 -9.02 7.00
CA GLU A 51 5.83 -8.81 5.58
C GLU A 51 5.32 -7.41 5.23
N GLY A 52 4.45 -6.82 6.05
CA GLY A 52 4.05 -5.42 5.91
C GLY A 52 5.25 -4.49 5.82
N TRP A 53 6.32 -4.74 6.58
CA TRP A 53 7.56 -3.95 6.51
C TRP A 53 8.21 -3.89 5.13
N PHE A 54 8.13 -4.95 4.34
CA PHE A 54 8.77 -5.01 3.03
C PHE A 54 7.82 -4.90 1.85
N SER A 55 6.53 -5.13 2.08
CA SER A 55 5.49 -5.08 1.04
C SER A 55 4.74 -3.75 1.01
N VAL A 56 4.70 -2.99 2.11
CA VAL A 56 3.96 -1.71 2.11
C VAL A 56 4.57 -0.71 1.13
N THR A 57 3.73 -0.13 0.29
CA THR A 57 4.11 0.97 -0.59
C THR A 57 4.55 2.18 0.23
N PRO A 58 5.71 2.78 -0.02
CA PRO A 58 6.10 4.03 0.63
C PRO A 58 5.03 5.11 0.47
N GLU A 59 4.71 5.84 1.54
CA GLU A 59 3.60 6.81 1.58
C GLU A 59 3.60 7.82 0.42
N PRO A 60 4.74 8.41 -0.01
CA PRO A 60 4.75 9.33 -1.15
C PRO A 60 4.32 8.70 -2.49
N ILE A 61 4.61 7.40 -2.68
CA ILE A 61 4.22 6.67 -3.89
C ILE A 61 2.72 6.34 -3.82
N ALA A 62 2.25 5.85 -2.67
CA ALA A 62 0.83 5.58 -2.46
C ALA A 62 -0.03 6.86 -2.62
N ALA A 63 0.46 7.99 -2.12
CA ALA A 63 -0.17 9.29 -2.32
C ALA A 63 -0.20 9.71 -3.79
N ARG A 64 0.85 9.40 -4.57
CA ARG A 64 0.86 9.64 -6.02
C ARG A 64 -0.20 8.79 -6.73
N HIS A 65 -0.34 7.51 -6.40
CA HIS A 65 -1.40 6.67 -6.95
C HIS A 65 -2.79 7.24 -6.65
N ALA A 66 -3.04 7.64 -5.39
CA ALA A 66 -4.29 8.27 -4.99
C ALA A 66 -4.52 9.62 -5.68
N SER A 67 -3.47 10.38 -5.98
CA SER A 67 -3.60 11.69 -6.63
C SER A 67 -4.20 11.62 -8.03
N LEU A 68 -4.06 10.46 -8.70
CA LEU A 68 -4.54 10.20 -10.05
C LEU A 68 -5.97 9.64 -10.09
N ALA A 69 -6.53 9.27 -8.92
CA ALA A 69 -7.93 8.91 -8.81
C ALA A 69 -8.80 10.18 -8.79
N ALA A 70 -9.94 10.13 -9.49
CA ALA A 70 -10.93 11.20 -9.40
C ALA A 70 -11.57 11.23 -8.00
N ASP A 71 -11.96 12.42 -7.56
CA ASP A 71 -12.62 12.59 -6.26
C ASP A 71 -13.94 11.81 -6.22
N ASN A 72 -14.23 11.18 -5.08
CA ASN A 72 -15.40 10.34 -4.83
C ASN A 72 -15.52 9.08 -5.71
N SER A 73 -14.45 8.68 -6.41
CA SER A 73 -14.40 7.36 -7.04
C SER A 73 -14.48 6.22 -6.01
N LEU A 74 -15.02 5.08 -6.44
CA LEU A 74 -14.96 3.82 -5.71
C LEU A 74 -13.71 3.03 -6.16
N VAL A 75 -12.73 2.89 -5.26
CA VAL A 75 -11.48 2.17 -5.51
C VAL A 75 -11.55 0.77 -4.90
N ILE A 76 -11.20 -0.25 -5.67
CA ILE A 76 -11.01 -1.61 -5.16
C ILE A 76 -9.50 -1.83 -4.95
N ASP A 77 -9.03 -1.81 -3.71
CA ASP A 77 -7.66 -2.24 -3.38
C ASP A 77 -7.66 -3.77 -3.25
N CYS A 78 -7.19 -4.45 -4.29
CA CYS A 78 -7.35 -5.90 -4.44
C CYS A 78 -6.43 -6.73 -3.53
N PHE A 79 -5.38 -6.12 -2.97
CA PHE A 79 -4.36 -6.77 -2.14
C PHE A 79 -3.87 -5.80 -1.06
N SER A 80 -4.77 -5.39 -0.16
CA SER A 80 -4.56 -4.18 0.65
C SER A 80 -3.44 -4.29 1.69
N GLY A 81 -3.02 -5.49 2.08
CA GLY A 81 -1.96 -5.69 3.06
C GLY A 81 -2.28 -5.00 4.37
N VAL A 82 -1.33 -4.19 4.86
CA VAL A 82 -1.49 -3.36 6.07
C VAL A 82 -2.11 -1.98 5.81
N GLY A 83 -2.72 -1.78 4.63
CA GLY A 83 -3.52 -0.59 4.30
C GLY A 83 -2.77 0.58 3.69
N GLY A 84 -1.52 0.43 3.26
CA GLY A 84 -0.69 1.55 2.79
C GLY A 84 -1.31 2.37 1.64
N ASN A 85 -1.80 1.69 0.59
CA ASN A 85 -2.46 2.37 -0.54
C ASN A 85 -3.91 2.73 -0.22
N ALA A 86 -4.68 1.80 0.36
CA ALA A 86 -6.05 2.05 0.82
C ALA A 86 -6.19 3.35 1.64
N ILE A 87 -5.28 3.60 2.60
CA ILE A 87 -5.27 4.83 3.41
C ILE A 87 -5.10 6.10 2.55
N GLN A 88 -4.24 6.06 1.53
CA GLN A 88 -4.02 7.21 0.67
C GLN A 88 -5.21 7.44 -0.28
N PHE A 89 -5.79 6.38 -0.85
CA PHE A 89 -7.01 6.50 -1.65
C PHE A 89 -8.18 7.05 -0.83
N ALA A 90 -8.35 6.58 0.41
CA ALA A 90 -9.42 6.99 1.32
C ALA A 90 -9.40 8.48 1.71
N SER A 91 -8.30 9.20 1.40
CA SER A 91 -8.26 10.66 1.57
C SER A 91 -9.19 11.42 0.60
N ARG A 92 -9.66 10.76 -0.47
CA ARG A 92 -10.51 11.37 -1.51
C ARG A 92 -11.51 10.43 -2.20
N CYS A 93 -11.37 9.13 -2.00
CA CYS A 93 -12.19 8.08 -2.60
C CYS A 93 -12.87 7.26 -1.50
N HIS A 94 -13.92 6.52 -1.86
CA HIS A 94 -14.36 5.39 -1.04
C HIS A 94 -13.59 4.14 -1.47
N VAL A 95 -13.16 3.30 -0.52
CA VAL A 95 -12.28 2.16 -0.81
C VAL A 95 -12.91 0.85 -0.35
N ILE A 96 -12.90 -0.17 -1.19
CA ILE A 96 -13.08 -1.57 -0.75
C ILE A 96 -11.68 -2.19 -0.68
N ALA A 97 -11.19 -2.46 0.53
CA ALA A 97 -9.87 -2.99 0.79
C ALA A 97 -9.93 -4.50 1.04
N ILE A 98 -9.42 -5.29 0.10
CA ILE A 98 -9.48 -6.76 0.13
C ILE A 98 -8.13 -7.31 0.57
N GLU A 99 -8.15 -8.13 1.62
CA GLU A 99 -6.97 -8.84 2.11
C GLU A 99 -7.37 -10.23 2.58
N ILE A 100 -6.55 -11.24 2.27
CA ILE A 100 -6.84 -12.64 2.57
C ILE A 100 -6.50 -12.99 4.02
N ASP A 101 -5.51 -12.31 4.60
CA ASP A 101 -5.11 -12.49 6.01
C ASP A 101 -5.91 -11.57 6.93
N ALA A 102 -6.78 -12.16 7.76
CA ALA A 102 -7.58 -11.46 8.76
C ALA A 102 -6.74 -10.59 9.72
N LYS A 103 -5.54 -11.03 10.10
CA LYS A 103 -4.67 -10.24 10.99
C LYS A 103 -4.15 -9.00 10.30
N ARG A 104 -3.90 -9.06 8.99
CA ARG A 104 -3.51 -7.86 8.24
C ARG A 104 -4.65 -6.88 8.07
N VAL A 105 -5.88 -7.37 7.94
CA VAL A 105 -7.07 -6.51 7.99
C VAL A 105 -7.13 -5.76 9.33
N GLU A 106 -6.91 -6.43 10.47
CA GLU A 106 -6.84 -5.76 11.78
C GLU A 106 -5.75 -4.66 11.82
N LEU A 107 -4.56 -4.93 11.27
CA LEU A 107 -3.48 -3.94 11.15
C LEU A 107 -3.90 -2.76 10.26
N ALA A 108 -4.53 -3.03 9.11
CA ALA A 108 -4.99 -2.02 8.17
C ALA A 108 -6.07 -1.12 8.78
N VAL A 109 -7.03 -1.68 9.52
CA VAL A 109 -8.06 -0.94 10.27
C VAL A 109 -7.40 -0.04 11.32
N ASN A 110 -6.46 -0.54 12.12
CA ASN A 110 -5.71 0.28 13.08
C ASN A 110 -4.97 1.44 12.38
N ASN A 111 -4.29 1.14 11.28
CA ASN A 111 -3.52 2.13 10.54
C ASN A 111 -4.44 3.20 9.92
N ALA A 112 -5.59 2.83 9.36
CA ALA A 112 -6.57 3.77 8.83
C ALA A 112 -7.17 4.67 9.91
N ASN A 113 -7.44 4.12 11.10
CA ASN A 113 -7.89 4.90 12.26
C ASN A 113 -6.88 5.99 12.67
N ILE A 114 -5.58 5.68 12.67
CA ILE A 114 -4.51 6.65 12.96
C ILE A 114 -4.47 7.78 11.91
N TYR A 115 -4.76 7.44 10.66
CA TYR A 115 -4.83 8.43 9.58
C TYR A 115 -6.13 9.23 9.58
N GLY A 116 -7.19 8.72 10.22
CA GLY A 116 -8.49 9.38 10.35
C GLY A 116 -9.38 9.17 9.12
N VAL A 117 -9.20 8.05 8.40
CA VAL A 117 -9.89 7.75 7.13
C VAL A 117 -10.60 6.40 7.15
N GLU A 118 -10.72 5.77 8.32
CA GLU A 118 -11.30 4.43 8.46
C GLU A 118 -12.76 4.36 7.98
N ASP A 119 -13.56 5.40 8.25
CA ASP A 119 -14.96 5.51 7.81
C ASP A 119 -15.15 5.50 6.28
N TYR A 120 -14.07 5.66 5.50
CA TYR A 120 -14.07 5.66 4.03
C TYR A 120 -13.55 4.35 3.41
N ILE A 121 -13.32 3.32 4.24
CA ILE A 121 -12.75 2.05 3.82
C ILE A 121 -13.63 0.89 4.30
N ASP A 122 -14.23 0.16 3.36
CA ASP A 122 -14.84 -1.14 3.61
C ASP A 122 -13.78 -2.23 3.57
N PHE A 123 -13.39 -2.73 4.74
CA PHE A 123 -12.43 -3.83 4.86
C PHE A 123 -13.10 -5.19 4.63
N VAL A 124 -12.56 -5.96 3.68
CA VAL A 124 -13.09 -7.27 3.30
C VAL A 124 -12.01 -8.34 3.47
N ILE A 125 -12.24 -9.28 4.40
CA ILE A 125 -11.42 -10.48 4.51
C ILE A 125 -11.84 -11.45 3.42
N GLY A 126 -10.98 -11.72 2.45
CA GLY A 126 -11.31 -12.67 1.40
C GLY A 126 -10.29 -12.81 0.28
N ASP A 127 -10.55 -13.80 -0.57
CA ASP A 127 -9.78 -14.03 -1.79
C ASP A 127 -10.29 -13.12 -2.91
N PHE A 128 -9.46 -12.17 -3.35
CA PHE A 128 -9.76 -11.26 -4.45
C PHE A 128 -10.30 -11.99 -5.69
N PHE A 129 -9.73 -13.14 -6.07
CA PHE A 129 -10.15 -13.85 -7.28
C PHE A 129 -11.57 -14.41 -7.18
N GLN A 130 -12.04 -14.71 -5.97
CA GLN A 130 -13.41 -15.18 -5.71
C GLN A 130 -14.40 -14.03 -5.60
N LEU A 131 -13.92 -12.84 -5.24
CA LEU A 131 -14.74 -11.64 -5.06
C LEU A 131 -14.90 -10.86 -6.38
N ALA A 132 -13.83 -10.78 -7.19
CA ALA A 132 -13.76 -9.94 -8.39
C ALA A 132 -15.00 -10.01 -9.31
N PRO A 133 -15.56 -11.20 -9.66
CA PRO A 133 -16.73 -11.27 -10.55
C PRO A 133 -18.00 -10.57 -10.02
N ARG A 134 -18.06 -10.28 -8.72
CA ARG A 134 -19.22 -9.66 -8.05
C ARG A 134 -18.99 -8.19 -7.68
N LEU A 135 -17.77 -7.69 -7.88
CA LEU A 135 -17.41 -6.32 -7.53
C LEU A 135 -17.69 -5.37 -8.70
N LYS A 136 -17.97 -4.12 -8.35
CA LYS A 136 -18.03 -2.97 -9.26
C LYS A 136 -17.30 -1.82 -8.57
N GLY A 137 -16.51 -1.09 -9.34
CA GLY A 137 -15.73 0.04 -8.86
C GLY A 137 -15.23 0.85 -10.05
N ASP A 138 -14.84 2.09 -9.79
CA ASP A 138 -14.33 2.97 -10.84
C ASP A 138 -12.87 2.63 -11.17
N ILE A 139 -12.08 2.25 -10.16
CA ILE A 139 -10.65 1.91 -10.28
C ILE A 139 -10.36 0.59 -9.54
N ALA A 140 -9.54 -0.27 -10.14
CA ALA A 140 -8.93 -1.42 -9.47
C ALA A 140 -7.44 -1.16 -9.24
N PHE A 141 -7.01 -1.21 -7.98
CA PHE A 141 -5.62 -1.09 -7.59
C PHE A 141 -5.02 -2.47 -7.29
N LEU A 142 -3.90 -2.77 -7.94
CA LEU A 142 -3.21 -4.05 -7.88
C LEU A 142 -1.79 -3.87 -7.32
N ALA A 143 -1.56 -4.35 -6.10
CA ALA A 143 -0.22 -4.54 -5.52
C ALA A 143 -0.05 -5.99 -5.04
N PRO A 144 -0.07 -6.98 -5.95
CA PRO A 144 0.02 -8.38 -5.58
C PRO A 144 1.38 -8.71 -4.93
N PRO A 145 1.51 -9.79 -4.15
CA PRO A 145 2.80 -10.21 -3.60
C PRO A 145 3.86 -10.52 -4.67
N TRP A 146 5.06 -9.95 -4.49
CA TRP A 146 6.20 -10.13 -5.41
C TRP A 146 7.16 -11.26 -5.02
N GLY A 147 6.83 -12.05 -3.99
CA GLY A 147 7.72 -13.08 -3.43
C GLY A 147 8.73 -12.56 -2.40
N GLY A 148 8.40 -11.46 -1.72
CA GLY A 148 9.20 -10.86 -0.65
C GLY A 148 10.54 -10.30 -1.13
N PRO A 149 11.45 -9.89 -0.22
CA PRO A 149 12.69 -9.17 -0.58
C PRO A 149 13.62 -9.90 -1.55
N SER A 150 13.44 -11.21 -1.75
CA SER A 150 14.15 -12.02 -2.74
C SER A 150 13.87 -11.65 -4.20
N TYR A 151 12.75 -10.97 -4.50
CA TYR A 151 12.41 -10.55 -5.87
C TYR A 151 13.54 -9.76 -6.53
N SER A 152 14.28 -8.98 -5.73
CA SER A 152 15.37 -8.12 -6.21
C SER A 152 16.63 -8.89 -6.61
N LYS A 153 16.68 -10.21 -6.40
CA LYS A 153 17.78 -11.08 -6.86
C LYS A 153 17.54 -11.62 -8.26
N VAL A 154 16.31 -11.52 -8.76
CA VAL A 154 15.94 -11.91 -10.12
C VAL A 154 16.41 -10.81 -11.08
N LEU A 155 17.06 -11.16 -12.18
CA LEU A 155 17.52 -10.18 -13.16
C LEU A 155 16.35 -9.59 -13.96
N ASN A 156 15.49 -10.47 -14.50
CA ASN A 156 14.28 -10.13 -15.23
C ASN A 156 13.07 -10.77 -14.55
N PHE A 157 12.21 -9.95 -13.93
CA PHE A 157 11.02 -10.41 -13.22
C PHE A 157 9.84 -10.43 -14.21
N THR A 158 9.19 -11.58 -14.37
CA THR A 158 8.08 -11.76 -15.32
C THR A 158 6.73 -11.87 -14.59
N LEU A 159 5.63 -11.72 -15.32
CA LEU A 159 4.27 -11.75 -14.77
C LEU A 159 3.96 -13.12 -14.15
N ASP A 160 4.58 -14.20 -14.63
CA ASP A 160 4.44 -15.55 -14.08
C ASP A 160 5.01 -15.71 -12.66
N MET A 161 5.93 -14.81 -12.26
CA MET A 161 6.52 -14.83 -10.92
C MET A 161 5.63 -14.18 -9.86
N LEU A 162 4.61 -13.42 -10.25
CA LEU A 162 3.64 -12.85 -9.33
C LEU A 162 2.85 -13.94 -8.60
N LYS A 163 2.37 -13.58 -7.41
CA LYS A 163 1.57 -14.44 -6.54
C LYS A 163 0.26 -13.73 -6.17
N PRO A 164 -0.79 -14.49 -5.78
CA PRO A 164 -0.85 -15.95 -5.73
C PRO A 164 -1.08 -16.60 -7.11
N LYS A 165 -1.39 -15.83 -8.15
CA LYS A 165 -1.49 -16.26 -9.55
C LYS A 165 -0.58 -15.40 -10.43
N HIS A 166 -0.33 -15.85 -11.66
CA HIS A 166 0.41 -15.07 -12.66
C HIS A 166 -0.30 -13.75 -13.00
N GLY A 167 0.47 -12.77 -13.45
CA GLY A 167 0.03 -11.40 -13.70
C GLY A 167 -1.16 -11.28 -14.65
N TYR A 168 -1.19 -12.06 -15.73
CA TYR A 168 -2.33 -12.07 -16.66
C TYR A 168 -3.64 -12.46 -15.95
N SER A 169 -3.63 -13.48 -15.08
CA SER A 169 -4.82 -13.87 -14.30
C SER A 169 -5.24 -12.78 -13.30
N ILE A 170 -4.27 -12.11 -12.66
CA ILE A 170 -4.55 -10.98 -11.76
C ILE A 170 -5.22 -9.84 -12.53
N PHE A 171 -4.65 -9.49 -13.68
CA PHE A 171 -5.13 -8.38 -14.51
C PHE A 171 -6.53 -8.66 -15.07
N GLN A 172 -6.78 -9.87 -15.58
CA GLN A 172 -8.11 -10.26 -16.07
C GLN A 172 -9.18 -10.25 -14.97
N ALA A 173 -8.82 -10.66 -13.74
CA ALA A 173 -9.73 -10.55 -12.61
C ALA A 173 -10.08 -9.08 -12.33
N ALA A 174 -9.11 -8.17 -12.38
CA ALA A 174 -9.35 -6.73 -12.24
C ALA A 174 -10.20 -6.15 -13.39
N GLN A 175 -9.95 -6.57 -14.63
CA GLN A 175 -10.75 -6.14 -15.79
C GLN A 175 -12.24 -6.51 -15.66
N SER A 176 -12.58 -7.60 -14.97
CA SER A 176 -13.98 -7.95 -14.72
C SER A 176 -14.73 -6.93 -13.86
N ILE A 177 -13.98 -6.08 -13.13
CA ILE A 177 -14.47 -4.99 -12.31
C ILE A 177 -14.55 -3.70 -13.13
N THR A 178 -13.43 -3.29 -13.76
CA THR A 178 -13.27 -2.02 -14.48
C THR A 178 -12.08 -2.06 -15.47
N PRO A 179 -12.12 -1.30 -16.59
CA PRO A 179 -10.94 -1.11 -17.45
C PRO A 179 -9.86 -0.19 -16.85
N ASN A 180 -10.19 0.55 -15.78
CA ASN A 180 -9.31 1.53 -15.14
C ASN A 180 -8.50 0.86 -14.04
N ILE A 181 -7.27 0.46 -14.36
CA ILE A 181 -6.44 -0.37 -13.49
C ILE A 181 -5.12 0.34 -13.18
N ILE A 182 -4.73 0.36 -11.91
CA ILE A 182 -3.41 0.82 -11.47
C ILE A 182 -2.66 -0.38 -10.91
N MET A 183 -1.52 -0.74 -11.49
CA MET A 183 -0.76 -1.93 -11.12
C MET A 183 0.65 -1.57 -10.67
N PHE A 184 0.95 -1.75 -9.39
CA PHE A 184 2.26 -1.49 -8.80
C PHE A 184 3.11 -2.77 -8.79
N LEU A 185 4.26 -2.69 -9.47
CA LEU A 185 5.08 -3.82 -9.88
C LEU A 185 6.53 -3.70 -9.42
N PRO A 186 7.27 -4.83 -9.37
CA PRO A 186 8.70 -4.83 -9.13
C PRO A 186 9.48 -3.92 -10.08
N ARG A 187 10.53 -3.28 -9.57
CA ARG A 187 11.41 -2.39 -10.35
C ARG A 187 12.21 -3.07 -11.47
N ASN A 188 12.29 -4.39 -11.45
CA ASN A 188 13.01 -5.25 -12.40
C ASN A 188 12.02 -6.05 -13.27
N MET A 189 10.79 -5.55 -13.41
CA MET A 189 9.74 -6.14 -14.23
C MET A 189 10.06 -6.06 -15.73
N ASP A 190 9.77 -7.13 -16.47
CA ASP A 190 9.79 -7.11 -17.94
C ASP A 190 8.65 -6.22 -18.47
N LEU A 191 9.02 -5.07 -19.03
CA LEU A 191 8.05 -4.08 -19.47
C LEU A 191 7.29 -4.50 -20.73
N ASN A 192 7.83 -5.41 -21.54
CA ASN A 192 7.12 -5.91 -22.71
C ASN A 192 5.90 -6.74 -22.26
N GLU A 193 6.06 -7.57 -21.23
CA GLU A 193 4.94 -8.33 -20.66
C GLU A 193 3.87 -7.42 -20.01
N VAL A 194 4.27 -6.27 -19.46
CA VAL A 194 3.31 -5.28 -18.94
C VAL A 194 2.55 -4.61 -20.09
N GLU A 195 3.22 -4.27 -21.19
CA GLU A 195 2.58 -3.78 -22.40
C GLU A 195 1.57 -4.80 -22.96
N GLU A 196 1.91 -6.09 -22.89
CA GLU A 196 1.03 -7.16 -23.34
C GLU A 196 -0.34 -7.18 -22.66
N LEU A 197 -0.41 -6.76 -21.39
CA LEU A 197 -1.66 -6.68 -20.63
C LEU A 197 -2.68 -5.74 -21.29
N SER A 198 -2.21 -4.68 -21.96
CA SER A 198 -3.10 -3.71 -22.63
C SER A 198 -3.91 -4.35 -23.77
N TRP A 199 -3.34 -5.34 -24.46
CA TRP A 199 -3.94 -6.05 -25.60
C TRP A 199 -4.93 -7.14 -25.19
N LEU A 200 -5.07 -7.42 -23.89
CA LEU A 200 -6.08 -8.36 -23.39
C LEU A 200 -7.52 -7.84 -23.54
N SER A 201 -7.67 -6.53 -23.81
CA SER A 201 -8.94 -5.89 -24.12
C SER A 201 -9.07 -5.62 -25.63
N SER A 202 -10.30 -5.56 -26.12
CA SER A 202 -10.60 -5.12 -27.50
C SER A 202 -11.66 -4.01 -27.47
N PRO A 203 -11.31 -2.75 -27.81
CA PRO A 203 -9.97 -2.28 -28.20
C PRO A 203 -8.94 -2.37 -27.03
N PRO A 204 -7.63 -2.33 -27.33
CA PRO A 204 -6.58 -2.32 -26.32
C PRO A 204 -6.73 -1.14 -25.36
N LEU A 205 -6.40 -1.35 -24.09
CA LEU A 205 -6.44 -0.28 -23.09
C LEU A 205 -5.29 0.71 -23.33
N ASN A 206 -5.54 2.00 -23.09
CA ASN A 206 -4.47 2.96 -22.96
C ASN A 206 -3.54 2.54 -21.82
N LEU A 207 -2.23 2.65 -22.02
CA LEU A 207 -1.21 2.30 -21.02
C LEU A 207 -0.20 3.45 -20.88
N LYS A 208 0.08 3.83 -19.64
CA LYS A 208 1.28 4.61 -19.28
C LYS A 208 1.99 3.94 -18.12
N MET A 209 3.32 4.02 -18.11
CA MET A 209 4.16 3.44 -17.06
C MET A 209 5.03 4.52 -16.43
N GLU A 210 5.15 4.47 -15.10
CA GLU A 210 5.95 5.40 -14.31
C GLU A 210 6.95 4.64 -13.44
N GLU A 211 8.20 5.08 -13.42
CA GLU A 211 9.19 4.59 -12.46
C GLU A 211 9.04 5.32 -11.11
N ASN A 212 8.81 4.56 -10.04
CA ASN A 212 8.63 5.13 -8.71
C ASN A 212 9.94 5.21 -7.94
N GLN A 213 10.37 6.43 -7.65
CA GLN A 213 11.59 6.68 -6.89
C GLN A 213 11.30 7.29 -5.51
N VAL A 214 12.06 6.85 -4.51
CA VAL A 214 12.09 7.50 -3.20
C VAL A 214 13.53 7.92 -2.93
N LYS A 215 13.74 9.23 -2.82
CA LYS A 215 15.07 9.86 -2.81
C LYS A 215 15.79 9.58 -4.13
N THR A 216 16.75 8.66 -4.13
CA THR A 216 17.56 8.28 -5.31
C THR A 216 17.44 6.80 -5.65
N ARG A 217 16.46 6.09 -5.06
CA ARG A 217 16.29 4.64 -5.23
C ARG A 217 14.94 4.33 -5.84
N THR A 218 14.97 3.62 -6.95
CA THR A 218 13.80 2.98 -7.55
C THR A 218 13.21 1.93 -6.61
N LYS A 219 11.91 2.06 -6.38
CA LYS A 219 11.12 1.18 -5.51
C LYS A 219 10.31 0.18 -6.33
N GLY A 220 9.73 0.61 -7.44
CA GLY A 220 8.89 -0.20 -8.31
C GLY A 220 8.48 0.58 -9.55
N ILE A 221 7.69 -0.04 -10.40
CA ILE A 221 7.09 0.58 -11.59
C ILE A 221 5.58 0.56 -11.39
N THR A 222 4.88 1.62 -11.77
CA THR A 222 3.42 1.63 -11.78
C THR A 222 2.94 1.69 -13.21
N ALA A 223 2.10 0.74 -13.60
CA ALA A 223 1.40 0.74 -14.87
C ALA A 223 -0.04 1.21 -14.65
N TYR A 224 -0.46 2.21 -15.42
CA TYR A 224 -1.79 2.80 -15.39
C TYR A 224 -2.50 2.45 -16.68
N PHE A 225 -3.71 1.90 -16.57
CA PHE A 225 -4.50 1.40 -17.70
C PHE A 225 -5.85 2.12 -17.80
N GLY A 226 -6.38 2.21 -19.02
CA GLY A 226 -7.67 2.87 -19.28
C GLY A 226 -7.58 4.37 -19.04
N ASP A 227 -8.60 4.97 -18.41
CA ASP A 227 -8.64 6.41 -18.18
C ASP A 227 -7.63 6.87 -17.11
N THR A 228 -7.16 5.97 -16.25
CA THR A 228 -6.09 6.28 -15.28
C THR A 228 -4.75 6.59 -15.95
N ALA A 229 -4.53 6.06 -17.16
CA ALA A 229 -3.37 6.39 -17.98
C ALA A 229 -3.43 7.85 -18.49
N SER A 230 -4.64 8.33 -18.79
CA SER A 230 -4.87 9.69 -19.29
C SER A 230 -4.72 10.76 -18.20
N ALA A 231 -4.85 10.37 -16.92
CA ALA A 231 -4.69 11.28 -15.77
C ALA A 231 -3.22 11.70 -15.53
N LEU A 232 -2.26 10.98 -16.09
CA LEU A 232 -0.85 11.36 -16.04
C LEU A 232 -0.54 12.47 -17.05
N PRO A 233 0.26 13.48 -16.67
CA PRO A 233 0.82 14.46 -17.60
C PRO A 233 1.56 13.78 -18.77
N GLU A 234 1.70 14.46 -19.90
CA GLU A 234 2.43 13.89 -21.06
C GLU A 234 3.95 13.78 -20.84
N ASP A 235 4.51 14.51 -19.87
CA ASP A 235 5.97 14.62 -19.63
C ASP A 235 6.44 14.04 -18.28
N SER A 236 5.73 13.07 -17.69
CA SER A 236 6.09 12.46 -16.39
C SER A 236 7.09 11.31 -16.50
#